data_AF-A0A7H9AVD7-F1
#
_entry.id   AF-A0A7H9AVD7-F1
#
_cell.length_a   1.000
_cell.length_b   1.000
_cell.length_c   1.000
_cell.angle_alpha   90.00
_cell.angle_beta   90.00
_cell.angle_gamma   90.00
#
_symmetry.space_group_name_H-M   'P 1'
#
loop_
_entity.id
_entity.type
_entity.pdbx_description
1 polymer ?
#
loop_
_entity_poly.entity_id
_entity_poly.type
_entity_poly.pdbx_seq_one_letter_code
_entity_poly.pdbx_strand_id
1 'polypeptide(L)'
;MKNKSAFFIMLLWVTIINAQTQKVEVVKDLILNENQEEANVDTSFTLACKAGAIAIQDKALDSYLPFRIYTITNDDWALPQDMYNAIIAKVPGTTVYPNTNTGTNAIPNIRMRGDTNTVVIVDGVRYDASILNSLNVADIESVKISNNPVAENYFRYR
;
A
#
# COMPACT_ATOMS: atom_id res chain seq x y z
N MET A 1 -64.56 -21.84 14.10
CA MET A 1 -63.69 -22.07 12.93
C MET A 1 -63.28 -20.72 12.36
N LYS A 2 -62.02 -20.63 11.89
CA LYS A 2 -61.33 -19.47 11.28
C LYS A 2 -60.38 -18.67 12.21
N ASN A 3 -59.19 -19.28 12.35
CA ASN A 3 -57.87 -18.69 12.14
C ASN A 3 -57.37 -17.60 13.11
N LYS A 4 -57.01 -18.02 14.33
CA LYS A 4 -55.97 -17.36 15.14
C LYS A 4 -54.65 -18.14 14.99
N SER A 5 -53.94 -17.93 13.89
CA SER A 5 -52.60 -18.52 13.68
C SER A 5 -51.77 -17.61 12.79
N ALA A 6 -51.37 -16.47 13.34
CA ALA A 6 -50.44 -15.54 12.72
C ALA A 6 -49.58 -14.85 13.81
N PHE A 7 -49.10 -15.64 14.77
CA PHE A 7 -48.37 -15.09 15.92
C PHE A 7 -47.13 -15.89 16.35
N PHE A 8 -46.67 -16.90 15.60
CA PHE A 8 -45.59 -17.78 16.11
C PHE A 8 -44.60 -18.35 15.07
N ILE A 9 -44.50 -17.78 13.87
CA ILE A 9 -43.49 -18.16 12.88
C ILE A 9 -43.15 -16.87 12.14
N MET A 10 -42.18 -16.06 12.57
CA MET A 10 -40.81 -16.14 12.05
C MET A 10 -39.89 -15.26 12.92
N LEU A 11 -40.06 -15.32 14.24
CA LEU A 11 -39.21 -14.65 15.22
C LEU A 11 -38.00 -15.53 15.52
N LEU A 12 -37.25 -15.94 14.49
CA LEU A 12 -36.06 -16.80 14.66
C LEU A 12 -35.21 -16.91 13.39
N TRP A 13 -34.87 -15.78 12.75
CA TRP A 13 -33.81 -15.77 11.75
C TRP A 13 -32.89 -14.55 11.95
N VAL A 14 -31.70 -14.88 12.47
CA VAL A 14 -30.42 -14.18 12.29
C VAL A 14 -30.20 -12.91 13.12
N THR A 15 -30.20 -13.08 14.45
CA THR A 15 -29.12 -12.49 15.25
C THR A 15 -27.95 -13.47 15.22
N ILE A 16 -26.88 -13.11 14.52
CA ILE A 16 -25.46 -13.50 14.70
C ILE A 16 -24.76 -12.94 13.46
N ILE A 17 -24.04 -11.84 13.63
CA ILE A 17 -22.60 -11.70 13.35
C ILE A 17 -22.21 -10.44 14.14
N ASN A 18 -21.91 -10.64 15.43
CA ASN A 18 -20.97 -9.76 16.11
C ASN A 18 -19.61 -10.11 15.52
N ALA A 19 -19.24 -9.47 14.42
CA ALA A 19 -17.86 -9.50 13.94
C ALA A 19 -17.03 -8.86 15.05
N GLN A 20 -16.14 -9.66 15.63
CA GLN A 20 -15.30 -9.27 16.74
C GLN A 20 -14.52 -8.01 16.38
N THR A 21 -14.64 -6.99 17.22
CA THR A 21 -13.75 -5.85 17.23
C THR A 21 -12.36 -6.34 17.62
N GLN A 22 -11.50 -6.58 16.64
CA GLN A 22 -10.08 -6.77 16.91
C GLN A 22 -9.50 -5.40 17.32
N LYS A 23 -9.45 -5.15 18.62
CA LYS A 23 -8.68 -4.05 19.20
C LYS A 23 -7.21 -4.34 18.94
N VAL A 24 -6.67 -3.80 17.86
CA VAL A 24 -5.21 -3.72 17.67
C VAL A 24 -4.75 -2.58 18.55
N GLU A 25 -4.25 -2.94 19.73
CA GLU A 25 -3.57 -2.01 20.61
C GLU A 25 -2.17 -1.79 20.02
N VAL A 26 -1.98 -0.69 19.30
CA VAL A 26 -0.65 -0.24 18.91
C VAL A 26 0.02 0.23 20.19
N VAL A 27 0.80 -0.65 20.80
CA VAL A 27 1.74 -0.27 21.86
C VAL A 27 2.74 0.69 21.20
N LYS A 28 2.51 1.99 21.38
CA LYS A 28 3.52 3.02 21.13
C LYS A 28 4.49 2.97 22.30
N ASP A 29 5.58 2.23 22.13
CA ASP A 29 6.74 2.42 22.98
C ASP A 29 7.85 3.12 22.19
N LEU A 30 8.27 4.23 22.79
CA LEU A 30 9.47 5.03 22.55
C LEU A 30 9.37 6.12 21.48
N ILE A 31 8.78 7.21 21.94
CA ILE A 31 9.17 8.60 21.67
C ILE A 31 10.71 8.70 21.52
N LEU A 32 11.18 9.03 20.32
CA LEU A 32 12.39 9.82 20.15
C LEU A 32 12.04 10.98 19.22
N ASN A 33 11.80 12.11 19.85
CA ASN A 33 11.64 13.39 19.20
C ASN A 33 13.02 13.90 18.77
N GLU A 34 13.07 14.43 17.54
CA GLU A 34 13.99 15.44 17.01
C GLU A 34 15.49 15.34 17.31
N ASN A 35 16.29 15.15 16.25
CA ASN A 35 16.81 16.30 15.51
C ASN A 35 17.17 15.89 14.08
N GLN A 36 16.81 16.74 13.12
CA GLN A 36 17.40 16.70 11.79
C GLN A 36 18.91 16.86 11.91
N GLU A 37 19.67 15.90 11.38
CA GLU A 37 20.94 16.18 10.75
C GLU A 37 21.20 15.10 9.70
N GLU A 38 21.24 15.51 8.44
CA GLU A 38 21.76 14.71 7.35
C GLU A 38 23.23 14.40 7.65
N ALA A 39 23.51 13.19 8.12
CA ALA A 39 24.85 12.63 8.05
C ALA A 39 24.73 11.11 7.97
N ASN A 40 25.24 10.58 6.85
CA ASN A 40 25.49 9.17 6.63
C ASN A 40 26.47 8.67 7.72
N VAL A 41 25.94 8.19 8.84
CA VAL A 41 26.72 7.68 9.97
C VAL A 41 26.13 6.34 10.37
N ASP A 42 26.89 5.28 10.09
CA ASP A 42 26.73 3.94 10.66
C ASP A 42 26.57 4.08 12.19
N THR A 43 25.33 4.02 12.67
CA THR A 43 24.99 4.20 14.08
C THR A 43 24.80 2.82 14.69
N SER A 44 25.90 2.18 15.08
CA SER A 44 25.86 0.97 15.89
C SER A 44 25.42 1.31 17.32
N PHE A 45 24.14 1.05 17.65
CA PHE A 45 23.65 1.16 19.01
C PHE A 45 24.19 0.01 19.87
N THR A 46 25.00 0.34 20.88
CA THR A 46 25.57 -0.67 21.78
C THR A 46 24.79 -0.67 23.10
N LEU A 47 23.89 -1.63 23.29
CA LEU A 47 23.31 -1.89 24.61
C LEU A 47 24.34 -2.66 25.46
N ALA A 48 25.02 -1.95 26.36
CA ALA A 48 25.91 -2.56 27.33
C ALA A 48 25.10 -3.07 28.53
N CYS A 49 24.71 -4.34 28.50
CA CYS A 49 24.40 -5.09 29.72
C CYS A 49 25.61 -5.97 30.07
N LYS A 50 25.85 -6.22 31.36
CA LYS A 50 27.10 -6.78 31.92
C LYS A 50 27.45 -8.24 31.49
N ALA A 51 26.82 -8.75 30.45
CA ALA A 51 27.12 -10.02 29.81
C ALA A 51 26.94 -9.88 28.28
N GLY A 52 28.02 -9.55 27.57
CA GLY A 52 28.11 -9.57 26.10
C GLY A 52 27.39 -8.42 25.39
N ALA A 53 28.14 -7.57 24.70
CA ALA A 53 27.57 -6.64 23.72
C ALA A 53 27.06 -7.45 22.52
N ILE A 54 25.74 -7.46 22.29
CA ILE A 54 25.15 -7.96 21.05
C ILE A 54 25.14 -6.80 20.07
N ALA A 55 25.90 -6.90 18.98
CA ALA A 55 25.78 -5.96 17.88
C ALA A 55 24.40 -6.17 17.22
N ILE A 56 23.47 -5.27 17.49
CA ILE A 56 22.21 -5.23 16.74
C ILE A 56 22.56 -4.55 15.42
N GLN A 57 22.69 -5.37 14.38
CA GLN A 57 22.88 -4.88 13.03
C GLN A 57 21.57 -4.20 12.62
N ASP A 58 21.59 -2.87 12.50
CA ASP A 58 20.45 -2.08 12.05
C ASP A 58 20.21 -2.42 10.57
N LYS A 59 19.42 -3.47 10.32
CA LYS A 59 18.98 -3.80 8.98
C LYS A 59 18.00 -2.72 8.57
N ALA A 60 18.29 -2.06 7.44
CA ALA A 60 17.41 -1.08 6.81
C ALA A 60 15.94 -1.48 6.97
N LEU A 61 15.13 -0.55 7.48
CA LEU A 61 13.71 -0.70 7.86
C LEU A 61 12.86 -1.48 6.82
N ASP A 62 13.27 -1.45 5.55
CA ASP A 62 12.64 -2.11 4.41
C ASP A 62 12.78 -3.64 4.44
N SER A 63 13.66 -4.18 5.28
CA SER A 63 13.97 -5.61 5.38
C SER A 63 12.85 -6.44 6.02
N TYR A 64 11.88 -5.80 6.69
CA TYR A 64 10.85 -6.46 7.51
C TYR A 64 9.42 -5.97 7.23
N LEU A 65 9.15 -5.48 6.01
CA LEU A 65 7.78 -5.11 5.67
C LEU A 65 6.88 -6.35 5.56
N PRO A 66 5.66 -6.34 6.12
CA PRO A 66 4.71 -7.46 6.01
C PRO A 66 4.09 -7.56 4.60
N PHE A 67 4.67 -6.87 3.62
CA PHE A 67 4.25 -6.82 2.23
C PHE A 67 5.45 -6.65 1.31
N ARG A 68 5.25 -6.98 0.03
CA ARG A 68 6.27 -6.79 -1.00
C ARG A 68 6.13 -5.41 -1.63
N ILE A 69 7.27 -4.78 -1.87
CA ILE A 69 7.40 -3.61 -2.73
C ILE A 69 8.11 -4.04 -3.99
N TYR A 70 7.48 -3.78 -5.13
CA TYR A 70 8.06 -4.00 -6.46
C TYR A 70 8.57 -2.66 -6.94
N THR A 71 9.89 -2.55 -7.12
CA THR A 71 10.53 -1.36 -7.67
C THR A 71 10.79 -1.58 -9.16
N ILE A 72 10.31 -0.65 -9.96
CA ILE A 72 10.44 -0.67 -11.41
C ILE A 72 11.14 0.61 -11.81
N THR A 73 12.41 0.50 -12.20
CA THR A 73 13.16 1.60 -12.79
C THR A 73 12.67 1.87 -14.19
N ASN A 74 12.69 3.14 -14.59
CA ASN A 74 12.47 3.52 -15.98
C ASN A 74 13.60 2.95 -16.84
N ASP A 75 13.21 2.29 -17.93
CA ASP A 75 14.10 1.65 -18.90
C ASP A 75 13.70 2.17 -20.28
N ASP A 76 13.89 3.48 -20.48
CA ASP A 76 13.56 4.25 -21.67
C ASP A 76 12.06 4.25 -22.06
N TRP A 77 11.18 4.48 -21.10
CA TRP A 77 9.75 4.62 -21.35
C TRP A 77 9.44 5.86 -22.19
N ALA A 78 8.89 5.63 -23.38
CA ALA A 78 8.48 6.70 -24.29
C ALA A 78 6.99 7.00 -24.17
N LEU A 79 6.18 5.99 -23.85
CA LEU A 79 4.73 6.07 -23.76
C LEU A 79 4.21 5.56 -22.41
N PRO A 80 3.07 6.07 -21.89
CA PRO A 80 2.41 5.49 -20.71
C PRO A 80 2.19 3.99 -20.79
N GLN A 81 1.97 3.46 -22.00
CA GLN A 81 1.82 2.03 -22.24
C GLN A 81 3.07 1.24 -21.88
N ASP A 82 4.27 1.79 -22.06
CA ASP A 82 5.53 1.11 -21.72
C ASP A 82 5.65 0.93 -20.20
N MET A 83 5.32 1.98 -19.44
CA MET A 83 5.22 1.92 -17.99
C MET A 83 4.19 0.87 -17.55
N TYR A 84 2.98 0.89 -18.12
CA TYR A 84 1.94 -0.09 -17.76
C TYR A 84 2.37 -1.54 -18.07
N ASN A 85 3.05 -1.76 -19.20
CA ASN A 85 3.59 -3.07 -19.56
C ASN A 85 4.65 -3.53 -18.55
N ALA A 86 5.55 -2.64 -18.13
CA ALA A 86 6.56 -2.93 -17.13
C ALA A 86 5.93 -3.31 -15.78
N ILE A 87 4.85 -2.61 -15.39
CA ILE A 87 4.07 -2.91 -14.18
C ILE A 87 3.45 -4.30 -14.25
N ILE A 88 2.74 -4.61 -15.35
CA ILE A 88 2.09 -5.91 -15.53
C ILE A 88 3.12 -7.06 -15.49
N ALA A 89 4.29 -6.85 -16.11
CA ALA A 89 5.34 -7.85 -16.16
C ALA A 89 5.98 -8.13 -14.79
N LYS A 90 6.14 -7.11 -13.93
CA LYS A 90 6.85 -7.24 -12.64
C LYS A 90 5.93 -7.44 -11.43
N VAL A 91 4.66 -7.05 -11.49
CA VAL A 91 3.75 -7.04 -10.32
C VAL A 91 2.65 -8.11 -10.48
N PRO A 92 2.76 -9.25 -9.77
CA PRO A 92 1.78 -10.33 -9.87
C PRO A 92 0.36 -9.90 -9.49
N GLY A 93 -0.61 -10.36 -10.27
CA GLY A 93 -2.02 -10.05 -10.05
C GLY A 93 -2.41 -8.62 -10.42
N THR A 94 -1.55 -7.90 -11.15
CA THR A 94 -1.88 -6.59 -11.71
C THR A 94 -2.42 -6.74 -13.13
N THR A 95 -3.46 -5.99 -13.45
CA THR A 95 -4.03 -5.90 -14.78
C THR A 95 -4.33 -4.44 -15.07
N VAL A 96 -3.88 -3.93 -16.21
CA VAL A 96 -4.25 -2.60 -16.69
C VAL A 96 -5.17 -2.81 -17.88
N TYR A 97 -6.41 -2.36 -17.77
CA TYR A 97 -7.34 -2.42 -18.89
C TYR A 97 -7.13 -1.18 -19.76
N PRO A 98 -7.06 -1.32 -21.08
CA PRO A 98 -6.99 -0.19 -21.99
C PRO A 98 -8.22 0.70 -21.76
N ASN A 99 -7.99 1.98 -21.45
CA ASN A 99 -9.07 2.93 -21.34
C ASN A 99 -9.51 3.29 -22.77
N THR A 100 -10.79 3.10 -23.09
CA THR A 100 -11.36 3.50 -24.38
C THR A 100 -11.51 5.02 -24.50
N ASN A 101 -11.37 5.76 -23.39
CA ASN A 101 -11.24 7.21 -23.37
C ASN A 101 -9.76 7.61 -23.38
N THR A 102 -9.35 8.30 -24.44
CA THR A 102 -7.97 8.75 -24.69
C THR A 102 -7.69 10.19 -24.19
N GLY A 103 -8.59 10.76 -23.38
CA GLY A 103 -8.44 12.12 -22.85
C GLY A 103 -7.41 12.20 -21.72
N THR A 104 -6.80 13.36 -21.53
CA THR A 104 -5.84 13.65 -20.43
C THR A 104 -6.42 13.50 -19.03
N ASN A 105 -7.75 13.49 -18.88
CA ASN A 105 -8.46 13.25 -17.62
C ASN A 105 -9.02 11.83 -17.51
N ALA A 106 -8.72 10.95 -18.46
CA ALA A 106 -9.20 9.58 -18.41
C ALA A 106 -8.51 8.84 -17.25
N ILE A 107 -9.28 8.17 -16.40
CA ILE A 107 -8.72 7.40 -15.28
C ILE A 107 -8.30 6.02 -15.81
N PRO A 108 -7.02 5.63 -15.76
CA PRO A 108 -6.60 4.29 -16.16
C PRO A 108 -7.25 3.26 -15.23
N ASN A 109 -7.81 2.20 -15.83
CA ASN A 109 -8.43 1.12 -15.05
C ASN A 109 -7.34 0.11 -14.67
N ILE A 110 -6.66 0.42 -13.57
CA ILE A 110 -5.64 -0.44 -12.96
C ILE A 110 -6.32 -1.30 -11.92
N ARG A 111 -6.16 -2.62 -12.05
CA ARG A 111 -6.62 -3.60 -11.08
C ARG A 111 -5.45 -4.32 -10.44
N MET A 112 -5.43 -4.40 -9.12
CA MET A 112 -4.46 -5.18 -8.37
C MET A 112 -5.21 -6.19 -7.50
N ARG A 113 -4.98 -7.48 -7.73
CA ARG A 113 -5.67 -8.60 -7.06
C ARG A 113 -7.21 -8.52 -7.15
N GLY A 114 -7.73 -7.95 -8.24
CA GLY A 114 -9.17 -7.77 -8.49
C GLY A 114 -9.77 -6.48 -7.94
N ASP A 115 -9.02 -5.69 -7.16
CA ASP A 115 -9.44 -4.37 -6.67
C ASP A 115 -9.04 -3.26 -7.67
N THR A 116 -9.91 -2.28 -7.88
CA THR A 116 -9.68 -1.09 -8.72
C THR A 116 -9.23 0.13 -7.92
N ASN A 117 -9.27 0.08 -6.60
CA ASN A 117 -8.91 1.21 -5.74
C ASN A 117 -7.39 1.39 -5.69
N THR A 118 -6.84 2.03 -6.72
CA THR A 118 -5.42 2.31 -6.83
C THR A 118 -5.12 3.68 -6.24
N VAL A 119 -4.28 3.72 -5.21
CA VAL A 119 -3.75 4.99 -4.66
C VAL A 119 -2.46 5.33 -5.40
N VAL A 120 -2.39 6.53 -5.97
CA VAL A 120 -1.19 7.03 -6.64
C VAL A 120 -0.56 8.11 -5.79
N ILE A 121 0.75 8.02 -5.60
CA ILE A 121 1.56 9.01 -4.89
C ILE A 121 2.68 9.42 -5.83
N VAL A 122 2.81 10.72 -6.07
CA VAL A 122 3.85 11.33 -6.89
C VAL A 122 4.57 12.33 -6.01
N ASP A 123 5.89 12.16 -5.83
CA ASP A 123 6.74 13.02 -5.00
C ASP A 123 6.16 13.30 -3.61
N GLY A 124 5.63 12.27 -2.94
CA GLY A 124 5.02 12.35 -1.61
C GLY A 124 3.60 12.91 -1.55
N VAL A 125 3.05 13.40 -2.67
CA VAL A 125 1.69 13.92 -2.75
C VAL A 125 0.73 12.87 -3.33
N ARG A 126 -0.42 12.69 -2.67
CA ARG A 126 -1.45 11.74 -3.10
C ARG A 126 -2.31 12.32 -4.22
N TYR A 127 -2.51 11.54 -5.27
CA TYR A 127 -3.36 11.87 -6.41
C TYR A 127 -4.36 10.74 -6.72
N ASP A 128 -5.35 11.08 -7.54
CA ASP A 128 -6.18 10.11 -8.24
C ASP A 128 -5.40 9.48 -9.40
N ALA A 129 -5.77 8.27 -9.82
CA ALA A 129 -5.07 7.55 -10.89
C ALA A 129 -5.10 8.28 -12.26
N SER A 130 -6.03 9.22 -12.49
CA SER A 130 -6.02 10.10 -13.66
C SER A 130 -4.70 10.84 -13.88
N ILE A 131 -3.94 11.14 -12.82
CA ILE A 131 -2.63 11.82 -12.94
C ILE A 131 -1.66 11.02 -13.84
N LEU A 132 -1.77 9.69 -13.86
CA LEU A 132 -0.85 8.83 -14.63
C LEU A 132 -0.93 9.07 -16.14
N ASN A 133 -2.02 9.66 -16.63
CA ASN A 133 -2.17 10.01 -18.04
C ASN A 133 -1.74 11.45 -18.37
N SER A 134 -1.42 12.27 -17.37
CA SER A 134 -0.88 13.62 -17.55
C SER A 134 0.62 13.72 -17.26
N LEU A 135 1.19 12.73 -16.58
CA LEU A 135 2.64 12.67 -16.34
C LEU A 135 3.40 12.40 -17.64
N ASN A 136 4.53 13.09 -17.80
CA ASN A 136 5.52 12.71 -18.79
C ASN A 136 6.32 11.50 -18.25
N VAL A 137 6.14 10.35 -18.88
CA VAL A 137 6.77 9.11 -18.41
C VAL A 137 8.29 9.09 -18.55
N ALA A 138 8.84 9.88 -19.47
CA ALA A 138 10.29 10.00 -19.64
C ALA A 138 10.97 10.65 -18.41
N ASP A 139 10.22 11.45 -17.65
CA ASP A 139 10.74 12.16 -16.47
C ASP A 139 10.63 11.32 -15.19
N ILE A 140 9.97 10.15 -15.25
CA ILE A 140 9.82 9.26 -14.09
C ILE A 140 11.11 8.44 -13.91
N GLU A 141 11.75 8.52 -12.75
CA GLU A 141 12.94 7.70 -12.45
C GLU A 141 12.58 6.25 -12.13
N SER A 142 11.59 6.06 -11.26
CA SER A 142 11.12 4.73 -10.86
C SER A 142 9.70 4.76 -10.33
N VAL A 143 9.05 3.61 -10.38
CA VAL A 143 7.73 3.37 -9.80
C VAL A 143 7.84 2.27 -8.75
N LYS A 144 7.41 2.57 -7.53
CA LYS A 144 7.31 1.60 -6.43
C LYS A 144 5.86 1.20 -6.26
N ILE A 145 5.59 -0.10 -6.31
CA ILE A 145 4.23 -0.64 -6.28
C ILE A 145 4.11 -1.67 -5.17
N SER A 146 2.99 -1.67 -4.47
CA SER A 146 2.59 -2.78 -3.62
C SER A 146 1.14 -3.15 -3.87
N ASN A 147 0.85 -4.45 -3.86
CA ASN A 147 -0.49 -5.00 -3.97
C ASN A 147 -1.09 -5.36 -2.60
N ASN A 148 -0.53 -4.80 -1.52
CA ASN A 148 -1.02 -4.95 -0.15
C ASN A 148 -1.62 -3.61 0.32
N PRO A 149 -2.87 -3.59 0.81
CA PRO A 149 -3.51 -2.37 1.33
C PRO A 149 -2.73 -1.67 2.44
N VAL A 150 -1.98 -2.42 3.26
CA VAL A 150 -1.18 -1.86 4.37
C VAL A 150 -0.04 -0.96 3.86
N ALA A 151 0.41 -1.16 2.62
CA ALA A 151 1.49 -0.40 2.03
C ALA A 151 1.16 1.08 1.80
N GLU A 152 -0.13 1.44 1.70
CA GLU A 152 -0.56 2.84 1.55
C GLU A 152 -0.04 3.70 2.71
N ASN A 153 -0.16 3.22 3.94
CA ASN A 153 0.34 3.94 5.11
C ASN A 153 1.85 4.11 5.05
N TYR A 154 2.56 3.08 4.62
CA TYR A 154 4.01 3.12 4.51
C TYR A 154 4.48 4.16 3.47
N PHE A 155 3.87 4.20 2.29
CA PHE A 155 4.24 5.16 1.24
C PHE A 155 3.84 6.60 1.56
N ARG A 156 2.90 6.83 2.49
CA ARG A 156 2.48 8.16 2.90
C ARG A 156 3.48 8.86 3.84
N TYR A 157 4.20 8.10 4.66
CA TYR A 157 5.06 8.64 5.72
C TYR A 157 6.55 8.62 5.37
N ARG A 158 6.90 8.38 4.10
CA ARG A 158 8.28 8.28 3.62
C ARG A 158 8.48 9.20 2.43
#